data_AF-R7HEP6-F1
#
_entry.id   AF-R7HEP6-F1
#
_cell.length_a   1.000
_cell.length_b   1.000
_cell.length_c   1.000
_cell.angle_alpha   90.00
_cell.angle_beta   90.00
_cell.angle_gamma   90.00
#
_symmetry.space_group_name_H-M   'P 1'
#
loop_
_entity.id
_entity.type
_entity.pdbx_description
1 polymer ?
#
loop_
_entity_poly.entity_id
_entity_poly.type
_entity_poly.pdbx_seq_one_letter_code
_entity_poly.pdbx_strand_id
1 'polypeptide(L)'
;MSKRKKKMTGYKKSLLIWFLLLLIASEACLIYVSTTLKMYEKGNIEGYMTSLIKDMKTASKVGNINKYLSYNKVESKYEKNSSFEEGYKELFNESKLSYKKNDKESTYDIYADDTMVASVTLDSKKVRRLGILSFEEYSIKEIETYSKNGIYNIDVYVNSNYDLYINDIKVSDDDLLSKEEIKEYSEVYDKVDLPYENHYKITNLTKKPKIKVMNGNNEVKVTNEKSNYYGVTYFKTDDKDAAFEKLTNKDYDPLTFAKNWSLFLTADLPGERYGLYTLTPNLVEGTALYKRAYSWATNVDITFTSMHTLDKDTFTNVKMNGFTVYNENAFSVDIYLEKNMTLVNGEKRVDTLNDTFYYAYIDGAYRLITMKSKGDN
;
A
#
# COMPACT_ATOMS: atom_id res chain seq x y z
N MET A 1 -60.11 -45.44 -58.34
CA MET A 1 -59.87 -43.98 -58.49
C MET A 1 -58.37 -43.71 -58.60
N SER A 2 -57.84 -43.55 -59.81
CA SER A 2 -56.42 -43.22 -60.04
C SER A 2 -56.23 -41.70 -60.05
N LYS A 3 -55.54 -41.16 -59.02
CA LYS A 3 -55.14 -39.75 -58.98
C LYS A 3 -54.12 -39.49 -60.10
N ARG A 4 -54.56 -38.95 -61.24
CA ARG A 4 -53.68 -38.42 -62.30
C ARG A 4 -52.70 -37.42 -61.69
N LYS A 5 -51.42 -37.79 -61.55
CA LYS A 5 -50.34 -36.86 -61.24
C LYS A 5 -50.27 -35.84 -62.38
N LYS A 6 -50.71 -34.60 -62.13
CA LYS A 6 -50.57 -33.47 -63.06
C LYS A 6 -49.08 -33.28 -63.35
N LYS A 7 -48.62 -33.64 -64.57
CA LYS A 7 -47.27 -33.29 -65.04
C LYS A 7 -47.16 -31.76 -65.06
N MET A 8 -46.15 -31.22 -64.38
CA MET A 8 -45.85 -29.78 -64.44
C MET A 8 -45.55 -29.39 -65.89
N THR A 9 -46.24 -28.38 -66.39
CA THR A 9 -45.96 -27.77 -67.70
C THR A 9 -44.57 -27.16 -67.69
N GLY A 10 -43.92 -27.04 -68.86
CA GLY A 10 -42.58 -26.43 -68.98
C GLY A 10 -42.49 -25.05 -68.32
N TYR A 11 -43.56 -24.27 -68.43
CA TYR A 11 -43.74 -22.99 -67.71
C TYR A 11 -43.63 -23.12 -66.19
N LYS A 12 -44.33 -24.09 -65.57
CA LYS A 12 -44.29 -24.30 -64.11
C LYS A 12 -42.92 -24.76 -63.62
N LYS A 13 -42.19 -25.54 -64.43
CA LYS A 13 -40.80 -25.94 -64.11
C LYS A 13 -39.85 -24.74 -64.17
N SER A 14 -39.93 -23.93 -65.21
CA SER A 14 -39.14 -22.70 -65.35
C SER A 14 -39.42 -21.73 -64.19
N LEU A 15 -40.70 -21.54 -63.84
CA LEU A 15 -41.11 -20.66 -62.74
C LEU A 15 -40.60 -21.15 -61.38
N LEU A 16 -40.56 -22.48 -61.16
CA LEU A 16 -40.01 -23.07 -59.93
C LEU A 16 -38.48 -22.90 -59.84
N ILE A 17 -37.76 -23.02 -60.96
CA ILE A 17 -36.31 -22.77 -61.01
C ILE A 17 -36.01 -21.29 -60.70
N TRP A 18 -36.73 -20.37 -61.33
CA TRP A 18 -36.60 -18.94 -61.05
C TRP A 18 -36.95 -18.59 -59.61
N PHE A 19 -37.99 -19.21 -59.06
CA PHE A 19 -38.35 -19.04 -57.66
C PHE A 19 -37.23 -19.49 -56.71
N LEU A 20 -36.62 -20.66 -56.96
CA LEU A 20 -35.50 -21.14 -56.15
C LEU A 20 -34.25 -20.23 -56.24
N LEU A 21 -33.94 -19.73 -57.44
CA LEU A 21 -32.83 -18.78 -57.63
C LEU A 21 -33.08 -17.48 -56.88
N LEU A 22 -34.29 -16.95 -56.95
CA LEU A 22 -34.69 -15.75 -56.19
C LEU A 22 -34.62 -16.00 -54.68
N LEU A 23 -34.98 -17.21 -54.22
CA LEU A 23 -34.91 -17.57 -52.81
C LEU A 23 -33.45 -17.62 -52.31
N ILE A 24 -32.54 -18.23 -53.09
CA ILE A 24 -31.10 -18.23 -52.79
C ILE A 24 -30.53 -16.80 -52.80
N ALA A 25 -30.89 -15.99 -53.80
CA ALA A 25 -30.45 -14.60 -53.89
C ALA A 25 -30.97 -13.74 -52.71
N SER A 26 -32.22 -13.98 -52.31
CA SER A 26 -32.83 -13.35 -51.13
C SER A 26 -32.08 -13.71 -49.85
N GLU A 27 -31.80 -15.00 -49.64
CA GLU A 27 -31.05 -15.47 -48.47
C GLU A 27 -29.64 -14.87 -48.44
N ALA A 28 -28.93 -14.88 -49.56
CA ALA A 28 -27.59 -14.27 -49.67
C ALA A 28 -27.61 -12.76 -49.37
N CYS A 29 -28.65 -12.06 -49.83
CA CYS A 29 -28.85 -10.64 -49.51
C CYS A 29 -29.08 -10.41 -48.01
N LEU A 30 -29.93 -11.23 -47.38
CA LEU A 30 -30.20 -11.15 -45.94
C LEU A 30 -28.93 -11.42 -45.11
N ILE A 31 -28.13 -12.42 -45.49
CA ILE A 31 -26.84 -12.71 -44.86
C ILE A 31 -25.88 -11.51 -45.00
N TYR A 32 -25.81 -10.91 -46.20
CA TYR A 32 -24.96 -9.74 -46.44
C TYR A 32 -25.40 -8.51 -45.62
N VAL A 33 -26.70 -8.24 -45.54
CA VAL A 33 -27.25 -7.16 -44.71
C VAL A 33 -26.97 -7.43 -43.23
N SER A 34 -27.24 -8.65 -42.75
CA SER A 34 -27.00 -9.05 -41.36
C SER A 34 -25.53 -8.92 -40.95
N THR A 35 -24.61 -9.38 -41.81
CA THR A 35 -23.16 -9.25 -41.56
C THR A 35 -22.72 -7.79 -41.60
N THR A 36 -23.26 -6.99 -42.52
CA THR A 36 -22.99 -5.54 -42.57
C THR A 36 -23.46 -4.82 -41.31
N LEU A 37 -24.64 -5.14 -40.79
CA LEU A 37 -25.15 -4.56 -39.54
C LEU A 37 -24.27 -4.93 -38.35
N LYS A 38 -23.84 -6.20 -38.24
CA LYS A 38 -22.90 -6.64 -37.19
C LYS A 38 -21.55 -5.91 -37.28
N MET A 39 -21.05 -5.67 -38.49
CA MET A 39 -19.83 -4.87 -38.69
C MET A 39 -20.04 -3.41 -38.31
N TYR A 40 -21.19 -2.84 -38.65
CA TYR A 40 -21.57 -1.46 -38.32
C TYR A 40 -21.66 -1.25 -36.80
N GLU A 41 -22.30 -2.17 -36.06
CA GLU A 41 -22.36 -2.13 -34.59
C GLU A 41 -20.96 -2.16 -33.95
N LYS A 42 -20.06 -2.98 -34.51
CA LYS A 42 -18.64 -3.02 -34.11
C LYS A 42 -17.83 -1.83 -34.62
N GLY A 43 -18.41 -1.01 -35.50
CA GLY A 43 -17.77 0.18 -36.04
C GLY A 43 -17.88 1.42 -35.16
N ASN A 44 -18.53 1.30 -34.00
CA ASN A 44 -18.32 2.20 -32.87
C ASN A 44 -17.30 1.57 -31.91
N ILE A 45 -16.41 2.39 -31.35
CA ILE A 45 -15.42 2.02 -30.32
C ILE A 45 -16.07 1.25 -29.18
N GLU A 46 -17.23 1.69 -28.70
CA GLU A 46 -17.93 1.04 -27.59
C GLU A 46 -18.34 -0.40 -27.94
N GLY A 47 -18.88 -0.60 -29.14
CA GLY A 47 -19.24 -1.93 -29.64
C GLY A 47 -18.02 -2.82 -29.83
N TYR A 48 -16.92 -2.27 -30.36
CA TYR A 48 -15.67 -3.00 -30.54
C TYR A 48 -15.07 -3.44 -29.20
N MET A 49 -14.89 -2.52 -28.26
CA MET A 49 -14.29 -2.81 -26.95
C MET A 49 -15.15 -3.77 -26.13
N THR A 50 -16.48 -3.65 -26.19
CA THR A 50 -17.40 -4.61 -25.55
C THR A 50 -17.24 -6.02 -26.14
N SER A 51 -17.11 -6.14 -27.47
CA SER A 51 -16.83 -7.42 -28.12
C SER A 51 -15.47 -7.97 -27.73
N LEU A 52 -14.43 -7.13 -27.69
CA LEU A 52 -13.08 -7.53 -27.32
C LEU A 52 -13.02 -8.08 -25.89
N ILE A 53 -13.61 -7.38 -24.92
CA ILE A 53 -13.69 -7.83 -23.53
C ILE A 53 -14.42 -9.18 -23.42
N LYS A 54 -15.52 -9.35 -24.18
CA LYS A 54 -16.26 -10.61 -24.23
C LYS A 54 -15.42 -11.75 -24.81
N ASP A 55 -14.66 -11.48 -25.87
CA ASP A 55 -13.77 -12.46 -26.50
C ASP A 55 -12.62 -12.83 -25.55
N MET A 56 -12.02 -11.86 -24.87
CA MET A 56 -11.01 -12.09 -23.83
C MET A 56 -11.56 -12.94 -22.67
N LYS A 57 -12.76 -12.64 -22.17
CA LYS A 57 -13.43 -13.45 -21.13
C LYS A 57 -13.68 -14.88 -21.59
N THR A 58 -14.07 -15.07 -22.85
CA THR A 58 -14.28 -16.40 -23.43
C THR A 58 -12.95 -17.16 -23.58
N ALA A 59 -11.92 -16.49 -24.10
CA ALA A 59 -10.58 -17.05 -24.25
C ALA A 59 -9.97 -17.46 -22.91
N SER A 60 -10.17 -16.66 -21.86
CA SER A 60 -9.76 -16.98 -20.49
C SER A 60 -10.41 -18.26 -19.95
N LYS A 61 -11.73 -18.43 -20.15
CA LYS A 61 -12.44 -19.64 -19.71
C LYS A 61 -11.92 -20.94 -20.32
N VAL A 62 -11.48 -20.89 -21.57
CA VAL A 62 -10.94 -22.04 -22.31
C VAL A 62 -9.42 -22.17 -22.23
N GLY A 63 -8.74 -21.33 -21.44
CA GLY A 63 -7.28 -21.38 -21.25
C GLY A 63 -6.44 -20.80 -22.40
N ASN A 64 -7.03 -20.02 -23.30
CA ASN A 64 -6.36 -19.42 -24.47
C ASN A 64 -6.19 -17.89 -24.34
N ILE A 65 -6.06 -17.38 -23.11
CA ILE A 65 -5.90 -15.93 -22.88
C ILE A 65 -4.58 -15.38 -23.43
N ASN A 66 -3.57 -16.26 -23.61
CA ASN A 66 -2.30 -15.94 -24.25
C ASN A 66 -2.42 -15.37 -25.68
N LYS A 67 -3.56 -15.57 -26.35
CA LYS A 67 -3.87 -14.93 -27.64
C LYS A 67 -3.93 -13.39 -27.52
N TYR A 68 -4.29 -12.88 -26.35
CA TYR A 68 -4.49 -11.45 -26.10
C TYR A 68 -3.46 -10.89 -25.14
N LEU A 69 -3.12 -11.63 -24.09
CA LEU A 69 -2.23 -11.17 -23.02
C LEU A 69 -0.89 -11.90 -23.09
N SER A 70 0.19 -11.14 -23.05
CA SER A 70 1.54 -11.68 -22.92
C SER A 70 1.96 -11.63 -21.46
N TYR A 71 2.47 -12.74 -20.94
CA TYR A 71 2.94 -12.84 -19.55
C TYR A 71 4.18 -13.71 -19.46
N ASN A 72 4.98 -13.45 -18.43
CA ASN A 72 6.13 -14.25 -18.11
C ASN A 72 5.68 -15.63 -17.61
N LYS A 73 6.38 -16.68 -18.01
CA LYS A 73 6.09 -18.06 -17.54
C LYS A 73 6.93 -18.45 -16.33
N VAL A 74 7.48 -17.46 -15.62
CA VAL A 74 8.20 -17.69 -14.36
C VAL A 74 7.18 -17.99 -13.28
N GLU A 75 7.27 -19.19 -12.71
CA GLU A 75 6.47 -19.57 -11.55
C GLU A 75 6.87 -18.72 -10.34
N SER A 76 5.88 -18.29 -9.57
CA SER A 76 6.16 -17.61 -8.29
C SER A 76 6.79 -18.58 -7.30
N LYS A 77 7.82 -18.12 -6.59
CA LYS A 77 8.37 -18.83 -5.43
C LYS A 77 7.32 -19.08 -4.32
N TYR A 78 6.24 -18.30 -4.35
CA TYR A 78 5.21 -18.24 -3.32
C TYR A 78 3.89 -18.91 -3.73
N GLU A 79 3.84 -19.59 -4.88
CA GLU A 79 2.65 -20.32 -5.31
C GLU A 79 3.05 -21.71 -5.77
N LYS A 80 2.32 -22.74 -5.33
CA LYS A 80 2.52 -24.12 -5.79
C LYS A 80 1.51 -24.42 -6.89
N ASN A 81 1.99 -24.98 -8.00
CA ASN A 81 1.16 -25.42 -9.12
C ASN A 81 0.25 -24.29 -9.66
N SER A 82 0.76 -23.06 -9.76
CA SER A 82 -0.01 -21.95 -10.29
C SER A 82 0.34 -21.68 -11.75
N SER A 83 -0.65 -21.22 -12.51
CA SER A 83 -0.48 -20.82 -13.90
C SER A 83 -1.19 -19.51 -14.16
N PHE A 84 -0.64 -18.69 -15.06
CA PHE A 84 -1.25 -17.43 -15.45
C PHE A 84 -2.61 -17.66 -16.12
N GLU A 85 -2.76 -18.74 -16.90
CA GLU A 85 -4.02 -19.12 -17.52
C GLU A 85 -5.12 -19.34 -16.49
N GLU A 86 -4.83 -20.06 -15.40
CA GLU A 86 -5.77 -20.24 -14.30
C GLU A 86 -6.02 -18.94 -13.52
N GLY A 87 -4.98 -18.16 -13.26
CA GLY A 87 -5.10 -16.88 -12.57
C GLY A 87 -6.00 -15.88 -13.33
N TYR A 88 -5.83 -15.74 -14.65
CA TYR A 88 -6.72 -14.90 -15.46
C TYR A 88 -8.14 -15.46 -15.56
N LYS A 89 -8.29 -16.79 -15.51
CA LYS A 89 -9.60 -17.43 -15.50
C LYS A 89 -10.36 -17.11 -14.22
N GLU A 90 -9.69 -17.17 -13.08
CA GLU A 90 -10.24 -16.77 -11.78
C GLU A 90 -10.58 -15.27 -11.79
N LEU A 91 -9.59 -14.41 -12.09
CA LEU A 91 -9.75 -12.95 -12.15
C LEU A 91 -10.92 -12.53 -13.04
N PHE A 92 -11.01 -13.02 -14.28
CA PHE A 92 -12.06 -12.57 -15.22
C PHE A 92 -13.46 -13.14 -14.90
N ASN A 93 -13.53 -14.21 -14.10
CA ASN A 93 -14.79 -14.76 -13.63
C ASN A 93 -15.31 -13.98 -12.42
N GLU A 94 -14.43 -13.59 -11.50
CA GLU A 94 -14.78 -12.90 -10.25
C GLU A 94 -14.93 -11.38 -10.44
N SER A 95 -14.19 -10.79 -11.37
CA SER A 95 -14.18 -9.34 -11.59
C SER A 95 -15.13 -8.86 -12.69
N LYS A 96 -15.56 -7.60 -12.55
CA LYS A 96 -16.22 -6.86 -13.62
C LYS A 96 -15.17 -6.27 -14.56
N LEU A 97 -15.15 -6.77 -15.80
CA LEU A 97 -14.29 -6.20 -16.83
C LEU A 97 -14.85 -4.88 -17.36
N SER A 98 -13.99 -3.87 -17.47
CA SER A 98 -14.33 -2.56 -18.00
C SER A 98 -13.16 -1.99 -18.81
N TYR A 99 -13.39 -0.87 -19.50
CA TYR A 99 -12.32 -0.14 -20.17
C TYR A 99 -12.48 1.37 -20.01
N LYS A 100 -11.37 2.09 -20.11
CA LYS A 100 -11.31 3.56 -20.13
C LYS A 100 -10.42 4.02 -21.28
N LYS A 101 -10.73 5.17 -21.86
CA LYS A 101 -9.86 5.78 -22.88
C LYS A 101 -8.60 6.31 -22.20
N ASN A 102 -7.44 5.99 -22.77
CA ASN A 102 -6.13 6.51 -22.35
C ASN A 102 -5.85 7.84 -23.05
N ASP A 103 -4.88 8.60 -22.54
CA ASP A 103 -4.43 9.86 -23.16
C ASP A 103 -3.72 9.64 -24.51
N LYS A 104 -3.17 8.45 -24.74
CA LYS A 104 -2.59 8.06 -26.03
C LYS A 104 -3.67 7.90 -27.11
N GLU A 105 -3.34 8.28 -28.34
CA GLU A 105 -4.25 8.19 -29.48
C GLU A 105 -4.78 6.75 -29.65
N SER A 106 -6.10 6.64 -29.82
CA SER A 106 -6.81 5.37 -30.04
C SER A 106 -6.44 4.23 -29.08
N THR A 107 -6.07 4.58 -27.85
CA THR A 107 -5.63 3.62 -26.83
C THR A 107 -6.64 3.53 -25.68
N TYR A 108 -6.90 2.31 -25.23
CA TYR A 108 -7.90 2.01 -24.21
C TYR A 108 -7.34 1.05 -23.17
N ASP A 109 -7.46 1.41 -21.90
CA ASP A 109 -7.01 0.61 -20.76
C ASP A 109 -8.14 -0.31 -20.32
N ILE A 110 -7.86 -1.60 -20.21
CA ILE A 110 -8.78 -2.64 -19.76
C ILE A 110 -8.51 -2.93 -18.29
N TYR A 111 -9.58 -2.95 -17.50
CA TYR A 111 -9.54 -3.21 -16.07
C TYR A 111 -10.39 -4.43 -15.70
N ALA A 112 -9.91 -5.20 -14.73
CA ALA A 112 -10.67 -6.15 -13.94
C ALA A 112 -10.91 -5.55 -12.56
N ASP A 113 -12.13 -5.06 -12.33
CA ASP A 113 -12.45 -4.13 -11.23
C ASP A 113 -11.49 -2.93 -11.23
N ASP A 114 -10.62 -2.82 -10.24
CA ASP A 114 -9.61 -1.76 -10.12
C ASP A 114 -8.24 -2.14 -10.68
N THR A 115 -8.05 -3.39 -11.13
CA THR A 115 -6.77 -3.91 -11.61
C THR A 115 -6.63 -3.70 -13.11
N MET A 116 -5.66 -2.89 -13.54
CA MET A 116 -5.37 -2.70 -14.96
C MET A 116 -4.65 -3.94 -15.52
N VAL A 117 -5.24 -4.58 -16.54
CA VAL A 117 -4.69 -5.83 -17.10
C VAL A 117 -3.94 -5.59 -18.42
N ALA A 118 -4.42 -4.64 -19.23
CA ALA A 118 -3.81 -4.33 -20.52
C ALA A 118 -4.19 -2.93 -21.02
N SER A 119 -3.34 -2.32 -21.85
CA SER A 119 -3.70 -1.23 -22.74
C SER A 119 -3.77 -1.75 -24.17
N VAL A 120 -4.81 -1.38 -24.90
CA VAL A 120 -5.05 -1.81 -26.28
C VAL A 120 -5.05 -0.58 -27.17
N THR A 121 -4.17 -0.56 -28.17
CA THR A 121 -4.13 0.47 -29.20
C THR A 121 -4.80 -0.06 -30.47
N LEU A 122 -5.74 0.71 -31.00
CA LEU A 122 -6.54 0.35 -32.16
C LEU A 122 -6.08 1.10 -33.40
N ASP A 123 -6.03 0.39 -34.54
CA ASP A 123 -6.04 0.99 -35.87
C ASP A 123 -7.48 1.00 -36.39
N SER A 124 -7.84 2.04 -37.14
CA SER A 124 -9.15 2.15 -37.78
C SER A 124 -9.05 2.36 -39.29
N LYS A 125 -9.99 1.76 -40.02
CA LYS A 125 -10.13 1.92 -41.47
C LYS A 125 -11.56 2.25 -41.82
N LYS A 126 -11.78 3.29 -42.63
CA LYS A 126 -13.11 3.60 -43.15
C LYS A 126 -13.54 2.58 -44.20
N VAL A 127 -14.73 2.02 -44.03
CA VAL A 127 -15.33 1.05 -44.94
C VAL A 127 -16.71 1.53 -45.36
N ARG A 128 -17.06 1.31 -46.63
CA ARG A 128 -18.38 1.59 -47.18
C ARG A 128 -19.06 0.28 -47.60
N ARG A 129 -20.26 0.04 -47.10
CA ARG A 129 -21.11 -1.12 -47.41
C ARG A 129 -22.50 -0.66 -47.81
N LEU A 130 -23.24 -1.53 -48.51
CA LEU A 130 -24.61 -1.28 -48.98
C LEU A 130 -24.77 0.03 -49.80
N GLY A 131 -23.68 0.60 -50.33
CA GLY A 131 -23.70 1.87 -51.07
C GLY A 131 -23.92 3.12 -50.21
N ILE A 132 -24.51 3.01 -49.03
CA ILE A 132 -24.91 4.16 -48.20
C ILE A 132 -24.30 4.17 -46.80
N LEU A 133 -23.87 3.01 -46.27
CA LEU A 133 -23.37 2.89 -44.90
C LEU A 133 -21.85 3.01 -44.89
N SER A 134 -21.35 4.06 -44.25
CA SER A 134 -19.92 4.26 -44.00
C SER A 134 -19.64 4.22 -42.51
N PHE A 135 -18.68 3.41 -42.09
CA PHE A 135 -18.30 3.24 -40.69
C PHE A 135 -16.82 2.89 -40.57
N GLU A 136 -16.28 2.94 -39.36
CA GLU A 136 -14.91 2.54 -39.09
C GLU A 136 -14.86 1.04 -38.79
N GLU A 137 -13.88 0.34 -39.35
CA GLU A 137 -13.53 -1.01 -38.98
C GLU A 137 -12.28 -0.94 -38.11
N TYR A 138 -12.38 -1.36 -36.85
CA TYR A 138 -11.28 -1.35 -35.90
C TYR A 138 -10.53 -2.69 -35.90
N SER A 139 -9.23 -2.62 -35.70
CA SER A 139 -8.35 -3.77 -35.48
C SER A 139 -7.34 -3.45 -34.40
N ILE A 140 -6.91 -4.49 -33.66
CA ILE A 140 -5.86 -4.35 -32.67
C ILE A 140 -4.55 -4.10 -33.40
N LYS A 141 -3.94 -2.95 -33.14
CA LYS A 141 -2.57 -2.65 -33.55
C LYS A 141 -1.58 -3.25 -32.56
N GLU A 142 -1.83 -3.03 -31.28
CA GLU A 142 -0.93 -3.43 -30.19
C GLU A 142 -1.73 -3.70 -28.91
N ILE A 143 -1.26 -4.67 -28.12
CA ILE A 143 -1.72 -4.90 -26.74
C ILE A 143 -0.50 -4.89 -25.82
N GLU A 144 -0.47 -3.94 -24.90
CA GLU A 144 0.50 -3.89 -23.82
C GLU A 144 -0.11 -4.52 -22.57
N THR A 145 0.36 -5.70 -22.17
CA THR A 145 -0.05 -6.35 -20.92
C THR A 145 0.71 -5.76 -19.73
N TYR A 146 -0.01 -5.37 -18.66
CA TYR A 146 0.59 -4.80 -17.44
C TYR A 146 0.85 -5.87 -16.37
N SER A 147 0.08 -6.95 -16.41
CA SER A 147 0.27 -8.15 -15.57
C SER A 147 1.34 -9.11 -16.10
N LYS A 148 2.33 -8.59 -16.86
CA LYS A 148 3.42 -9.40 -17.45
C LYS A 148 4.25 -10.12 -16.40
N ASN A 149 4.49 -9.46 -15.27
CA ASN A 149 5.35 -9.94 -14.19
C ASN A 149 4.53 -10.42 -12.98
N GLY A 150 3.29 -10.87 -13.20
CA GLY A 150 2.35 -11.23 -12.13
C GLY A 150 1.02 -10.53 -12.32
N ILE A 151 -0.06 -11.29 -12.12
CA ILE A 151 -1.43 -10.75 -12.06
C ILE A 151 -1.58 -9.89 -10.81
N TYR A 152 -0.96 -10.33 -9.70
CA TYR A 152 -0.81 -9.56 -8.48
C TYR A 152 0.66 -9.28 -8.24
N ASN A 153 0.99 -8.01 -8.03
CA ASN A 153 2.30 -7.56 -7.58
C ASN A 153 2.05 -6.73 -6.33
N ILE A 154 2.77 -7.03 -5.26
CA ILE A 154 2.53 -6.41 -3.96
C ILE A 154 3.84 -5.89 -3.38
N ASP A 155 3.71 -4.81 -2.63
CA ASP A 155 4.77 -4.26 -1.80
C ASP A 155 4.41 -4.54 -0.35
N VAL A 156 5.33 -5.12 0.42
CA VAL A 156 5.09 -5.48 1.82
C VAL A 156 6.14 -4.81 2.70
N TYR A 157 5.68 -4.01 3.65
CA TYR A 157 6.51 -3.34 4.65
C TYR A 157 6.37 -4.07 5.98
N VAL A 158 7.49 -4.52 6.55
CA VAL A 158 7.51 -5.32 7.78
C VAL A 158 8.78 -5.06 8.57
N ASN A 159 8.69 -5.12 9.90
CA ASN A 159 9.88 -4.97 10.74
C ASN A 159 10.84 -6.15 10.53
N SER A 160 12.14 -5.90 10.52
CA SER A 160 13.18 -6.90 10.25
C SER A 160 13.26 -8.02 11.30
N ASN A 161 12.67 -7.82 12.48
CA ASN A 161 12.56 -8.83 13.53
C ASN A 161 11.31 -9.72 13.38
N TYR A 162 10.47 -9.49 12.37
CA TYR A 162 9.27 -10.27 12.10
C TYR A 162 9.49 -11.18 10.89
N ASP A 163 8.83 -12.34 10.91
CA ASP A 163 8.81 -13.25 9.78
C ASP A 163 7.63 -12.93 8.85
N LEU A 164 7.90 -12.74 7.57
CA LEU A 164 6.89 -12.56 6.53
C LEU A 164 6.62 -13.88 5.80
N TYR A 165 5.35 -14.20 5.58
CA TYR A 165 4.90 -15.36 4.83
C TYR A 165 3.91 -14.93 3.74
N ILE A 166 4.12 -15.44 2.52
CA ILE A 166 3.19 -15.32 1.40
C ILE A 166 2.71 -16.72 1.03
N ASN A 167 1.39 -16.94 1.08
CA ASN A 167 0.76 -18.25 0.87
C ASN A 167 1.41 -19.37 1.69
N ASP A 168 1.66 -19.07 2.98
CA ASP A 168 2.27 -19.99 3.95
C ASP A 168 3.74 -20.38 3.63
N ILE A 169 4.39 -19.69 2.68
CA ILE A 169 5.82 -19.82 2.38
C ILE A 169 6.56 -18.61 2.95
N LYS A 170 7.63 -18.86 3.73
CA LYS A 170 8.44 -17.81 4.34
C LYS A 170 9.18 -17.03 3.25
N VAL A 171 9.09 -15.70 3.30
CA VAL A 171 9.80 -14.79 2.40
C VAL A 171 11.27 -14.73 2.79
N SER A 172 12.14 -14.76 1.78
CA SER A 172 13.59 -14.61 1.91
C SER A 172 14.05 -13.21 1.53
N ASP A 173 15.25 -12.84 1.97
CA ASP A 173 15.89 -11.56 1.65
C ASP A 173 16.17 -11.35 0.15
N ASP A 174 16.10 -12.39 -0.68
CA ASP A 174 16.19 -12.27 -2.15
C ASP A 174 15.18 -11.28 -2.75
N ASP A 175 14.02 -11.12 -2.11
CA ASP A 175 12.95 -10.23 -2.58
C ASP A 175 12.89 -8.92 -1.77
N LEU A 176 13.91 -8.67 -0.92
CA LEU A 176 14.07 -7.42 -0.17
C LEU A 176 14.53 -6.31 -1.11
N LEU A 177 13.73 -5.26 -1.24
CA LEU A 177 14.01 -4.11 -2.07
C LEU A 177 14.81 -3.04 -1.33
N SER A 178 14.44 -2.75 -0.09
CA SER A 178 15.15 -1.80 0.77
C SER A 178 14.99 -2.14 2.25
N LYS A 179 15.86 -1.55 3.05
CA LYS A 179 15.90 -1.66 4.50
C LYS A 179 16.15 -0.27 5.07
N GLU A 180 15.23 0.24 5.87
CA GLU A 180 15.26 1.61 6.38
C GLU A 180 15.37 1.64 7.91
N GLU A 181 16.15 2.58 8.42
CA GLU A 181 16.27 2.85 9.85
C GLU A 181 15.06 3.61 10.37
N ILE A 182 14.66 3.34 11.62
CA ILE A 182 13.69 4.16 12.35
C ILE A 182 14.33 5.53 12.58
N LYS A 183 13.78 6.53 11.89
CA LYS A 183 14.33 7.88 11.81
C LYS A 183 14.74 8.47 13.16
N GLU A 184 13.94 8.24 14.20
CA GLU A 184 14.16 8.77 15.56
C GLU A 184 15.34 8.15 16.29
N TYR A 185 15.83 7.00 15.83
CA TYR A 185 16.99 6.30 16.40
C TYR A 185 18.24 6.34 15.52
N SER A 186 18.19 6.98 14.35
CA SER A 186 19.29 7.02 13.35
C SER A 186 20.67 7.36 13.95
N GLU A 187 20.73 8.24 14.96
CA GLU A 187 21.99 8.64 15.62
C GLU A 187 22.59 7.59 16.58
N VAL A 188 21.89 6.48 16.83
CA VAL A 188 22.30 5.43 17.78
C VAL A 188 22.12 4.01 17.26
N TYR A 189 21.81 3.83 15.96
CA TYR A 189 21.71 2.50 15.33
C TYR A 189 23.01 1.70 15.42
N ASP A 190 24.16 2.38 15.50
CA ASP A 190 25.48 1.75 15.68
C ASP A 190 25.75 1.30 17.12
N LYS A 191 24.92 1.73 18.09
CA LYS A 191 25.08 1.48 19.53
C LYS A 191 24.03 0.52 20.10
N VAL A 192 22.92 0.32 19.40
CA VAL A 192 21.78 -0.49 19.87
C VAL A 192 21.28 -1.38 18.76
N ASP A 193 21.03 -2.65 19.09
CA ASP A 193 20.34 -3.55 18.18
C ASP A 193 18.87 -3.13 18.05
N LEU A 194 18.50 -2.65 16.86
CA LEU A 194 17.17 -2.12 16.53
C LEU A 194 16.64 -2.79 15.27
N PRO A 195 15.32 -3.05 15.19
CA PRO A 195 14.73 -3.50 13.95
C PRO A 195 14.82 -2.41 12.90
N TYR A 196 14.78 -2.83 11.65
CA TYR A 196 14.66 -1.97 10.48
C TYR A 196 13.29 -2.17 9.84
N GLU A 197 12.84 -1.20 9.07
CA GLU A 197 11.68 -1.36 8.22
C GLU A 197 12.12 -1.97 6.90
N ASN A 198 11.79 -3.26 6.71
CA ASN A 198 12.07 -3.98 5.47
C ASN A 198 10.94 -3.76 4.47
N HIS A 199 11.30 -3.42 3.24
CA HIS A 199 10.39 -3.32 2.11
C HIS A 199 10.65 -4.47 1.14
N TYR A 200 9.70 -5.40 1.05
CA TYR A 200 9.73 -6.51 0.09
C TYR A 200 8.87 -6.20 -1.13
N LYS A 201 9.38 -6.57 -2.31
CA LYS A 201 8.62 -6.50 -3.56
C LYS A 201 8.34 -7.89 -4.08
N ILE A 202 7.09 -8.34 -3.95
CA ILE A 202 6.69 -9.70 -4.34
C ILE A 202 5.98 -9.65 -5.68
N THR A 203 6.52 -10.39 -6.65
CA THR A 203 6.02 -10.44 -8.03
C THR A 203 5.67 -11.86 -8.48
N ASN A 204 5.15 -11.97 -9.70
CA ASN A 204 4.77 -13.20 -10.40
C ASN A 204 3.62 -13.97 -9.75
N LEU A 205 2.86 -13.34 -8.83
CA LEU A 205 1.69 -13.99 -8.23
C LEU A 205 0.56 -14.03 -9.26
N THR A 206 -0.06 -15.20 -9.40
CA THR A 206 -1.18 -15.42 -10.32
C THR A 206 -2.53 -15.32 -9.59
N LYS A 207 -2.52 -15.48 -8.27
CA LYS A 207 -3.70 -15.42 -7.41
C LYS A 207 -3.52 -14.35 -6.34
N LYS A 208 -4.64 -13.91 -5.76
CA LYS A 208 -4.61 -12.97 -4.64
C LYS A 208 -3.87 -13.61 -3.47
N PRO A 209 -2.75 -13.03 -3.00
CA PRO A 209 -1.92 -13.68 -1.99
C PRO A 209 -2.55 -13.64 -0.60
N LYS A 210 -2.34 -14.72 0.15
CA LYS A 210 -2.52 -14.74 1.61
C LYS A 210 -1.24 -14.24 2.26
N ILE A 211 -1.31 -13.12 2.95
CA ILE A 211 -0.15 -12.49 3.60
C ILE A 211 -0.27 -12.70 5.11
N LYS A 212 0.82 -13.16 5.72
CA LYS A 212 0.91 -13.41 7.15
C LYS A 212 2.22 -12.88 7.69
N VAL A 213 2.16 -12.14 8.79
CA VAL A 213 3.33 -11.56 9.46
C VAL A 213 3.37 -12.08 10.89
N MET A 214 4.52 -12.58 11.32
CA MET A 214 4.72 -13.21 12.64
C MET A 214 5.78 -12.47 13.44
N ASN A 215 5.43 -12.04 14.65
CA ASN A 215 6.39 -11.61 15.66
C ASN A 215 6.61 -12.78 16.65
N GLY A 216 7.64 -13.58 16.40
CA GLY A 216 7.83 -14.87 17.06
C GLY A 216 6.62 -15.79 16.80
N ASN A 217 5.90 -16.14 17.86
CA ASN A 217 4.71 -17.00 17.78
C ASN A 217 3.39 -16.24 17.60
N ASN A 218 3.42 -14.91 17.61
CA ASN A 218 2.22 -14.08 17.54
C ASN A 218 1.99 -13.57 16.12
N GLU A 219 0.80 -13.81 15.59
CA GLU A 219 0.40 -13.25 14.29
C GLU A 219 0.06 -11.77 14.45
N VAL A 220 0.66 -10.95 13.59
CA VAL A 220 0.51 -9.50 13.59
C VAL A 220 -0.55 -9.11 12.56
N LYS A 221 -1.38 -8.12 12.91
CA LYS A 221 -2.40 -7.61 11.99
C LYS A 221 -1.73 -6.91 10.81
N VAL A 222 -2.03 -7.39 9.60
CA VAL A 222 -1.63 -6.76 8.35
C VAL A 222 -2.73 -5.81 7.88
N THR A 223 -2.40 -4.56 7.62
CA THR A 223 -3.27 -3.60 6.95
C THR A 223 -2.83 -3.41 5.50
N ASN A 224 -3.73 -2.95 4.63
CA ASN A 224 -3.42 -2.76 3.23
C ASN A 224 -4.02 -1.48 2.66
N GLU A 225 -3.26 -0.84 1.76
CA GLU A 225 -3.71 0.25 0.92
C GLU A 225 -3.39 -0.10 -0.54
N LYS A 226 -4.43 -0.42 -1.33
CA LYS A 226 -4.29 -0.93 -2.70
C LYS A 226 -3.39 -2.18 -2.74
N SER A 227 -2.19 -2.07 -3.34
CA SER A 227 -1.20 -3.15 -3.47
C SER A 227 -0.09 -3.10 -2.42
N ASN A 228 -0.13 -2.11 -1.51
CA ASN A 228 0.82 -1.97 -0.41
C ASN A 228 0.24 -2.62 0.84
N TYR A 229 1.04 -3.44 1.51
CA TYR A 229 0.68 -4.14 2.73
C TYR A 229 1.65 -3.76 3.85
N TYR A 230 1.12 -3.55 5.04
CA TYR A 230 1.87 -3.09 6.19
C TYR A 230 1.70 -4.05 7.35
N GLY A 231 2.80 -4.73 7.70
CA GLY A 231 3.00 -5.49 8.93
C GLY A 231 3.84 -4.73 9.98
N VAL A 232 4.10 -3.44 9.74
CA VAL A 232 4.90 -2.53 10.60
C VAL A 232 4.10 -2.08 11.83
N THR A 233 3.43 -3.00 12.53
CA THR A 233 2.82 -2.65 13.82
C THR A 233 3.77 -3.07 14.93
N TYR A 234 4.55 -2.10 15.40
CA TYR A 234 5.18 -2.17 16.73
C TYR A 234 4.10 -2.38 17.80
N PHE A 235 4.47 -2.97 18.93
CA PHE A 235 3.53 -3.15 20.02
C PHE A 235 3.18 -1.78 20.62
N LYS A 236 1.88 -1.45 20.63
CA LYS A 236 1.38 -0.17 21.16
C LYS A 236 0.39 -0.41 22.28
N THR A 237 0.50 0.38 23.35
CA THR A 237 -0.39 0.31 24.51
C THR A 237 -0.39 1.62 25.27
N ASP A 238 -1.48 1.93 25.96
CA ASP A 238 -1.51 3.01 26.96
C ASP A 238 -1.15 2.50 28.37
N ASP A 239 -1.10 1.18 28.56
CA ASP A 239 -0.74 0.52 29.81
C ASP A 239 0.78 0.42 29.95
N LYS A 240 1.32 1.10 30.96
CA LYS A 240 2.75 1.11 31.31
C LYS A 240 3.28 -0.29 31.60
N ASP A 241 2.58 -1.08 32.40
CA ASP A 241 3.06 -2.38 32.86
C ASP A 241 3.13 -3.34 31.68
N ALA A 242 2.12 -3.31 30.81
CA ALA A 242 2.12 -4.09 29.57
C ALA A 242 3.26 -3.71 28.60
N ALA A 243 3.64 -2.43 28.54
CA ALA A 243 4.79 -1.99 27.75
C ALA A 243 6.10 -2.49 28.37
N PHE A 244 6.27 -2.32 29.68
CA PHE A 244 7.53 -2.58 30.37
C PHE A 244 7.83 -4.07 30.54
N GLU A 245 6.80 -4.91 30.57
CA GLU A 245 6.98 -6.37 30.50
C GLU A 245 7.74 -6.85 29.26
N LYS A 246 7.81 -6.03 28.20
CA LYS A 246 8.54 -6.33 26.95
C LYS A 246 9.94 -5.73 26.89
N LEU A 247 10.36 -5.00 27.92
CA LEU A 247 11.61 -4.25 27.96
C LEU A 247 12.70 -5.00 28.72
N THR A 248 13.96 -4.78 28.35
CA THR A 248 15.15 -5.33 29.01
C THR A 248 15.22 -4.93 30.49
N ASN A 249 14.88 -3.68 30.82
CA ASN A 249 14.76 -3.22 32.21
C ASN A 249 13.35 -2.69 32.51
N LYS A 250 12.63 -3.42 33.35
CA LYS A 250 11.22 -3.16 33.71
C LYS A 250 11.04 -2.06 34.76
N ASP A 251 12.10 -1.73 35.50
CA ASP A 251 12.05 -0.76 36.61
C ASP A 251 12.41 0.66 36.17
N TYR A 252 12.60 0.89 34.87
CA TYR A 252 12.95 2.20 34.34
C TYR A 252 11.83 3.23 34.58
N ASP A 253 12.16 4.47 34.93
CA ASP A 253 11.16 5.52 35.13
C ASP A 253 11.38 6.71 34.19
N PRO A 254 10.73 6.73 33.01
CA PRO A 254 10.87 7.84 32.07
C PRO A 254 10.26 9.15 32.60
N LEU A 255 9.35 9.08 33.58
CA LEU A 255 8.71 10.27 34.14
C LEU A 255 9.69 11.09 34.99
N THR A 256 10.57 10.44 35.75
CA THR A 256 11.63 11.13 36.50
C THR A 256 12.53 11.94 35.57
N PHE A 257 12.91 11.37 34.42
CA PHE A 257 13.67 12.13 33.42
C PHE A 257 12.87 13.32 32.90
N ALA A 258 11.61 13.15 32.50
CA ALA A 258 10.79 14.24 31.95
C ALA A 258 10.61 15.40 32.93
N LYS A 259 10.43 15.11 34.23
CA LYS A 259 10.39 16.14 35.30
C LYS A 259 11.73 16.86 35.41
N ASN A 260 12.83 16.11 35.46
CA ASN A 260 14.16 16.70 35.51
C ASN A 260 14.44 17.55 34.26
N TRP A 261 14.03 17.11 33.08
CA TRP A 261 14.14 17.88 31.85
C TRP A 261 13.34 19.18 31.90
N SER A 262 12.11 19.15 32.42
CA SER A 262 11.29 20.35 32.59
C SER A 262 11.90 21.35 33.58
N LEU A 263 12.47 20.89 34.71
CA LEU A 263 13.20 21.75 35.66
C LEU A 263 14.51 22.25 35.09
N PHE A 264 15.19 21.41 34.30
CA PHE A 264 16.43 21.76 33.64
C PHE A 264 16.18 23.00 32.82
N LEU A 265 15.22 23.01 31.88
CA LEU A 265 14.91 24.13 30.97
C LEU A 265 14.60 25.49 31.63
N THR A 266 14.35 25.52 32.93
CA THR A 266 14.10 26.76 33.70
C THR A 266 15.14 27.03 34.78
N ALA A 267 16.27 26.32 34.73
CA ALA A 267 17.40 26.42 35.65
C ALA A 267 17.04 26.07 37.12
N ASP A 268 15.98 25.30 37.32
CA ASP A 268 15.53 24.84 38.65
C ASP A 268 16.12 23.49 39.07
N LEU A 269 16.70 22.75 38.12
CA LEU A 269 17.32 21.46 38.39
C LEU A 269 18.67 21.67 39.10
N PRO A 270 18.84 21.20 40.35
CA PRO A 270 20.11 21.33 41.04
C PRO A 270 21.21 20.49 40.38
N GLY A 271 22.44 20.97 40.46
CA GLY A 271 23.64 20.29 39.97
C GLY A 271 24.57 21.21 39.18
N GLU A 272 25.75 20.71 38.86
CA GLU A 272 26.71 21.44 38.04
C GLU A 272 26.14 21.77 36.65
N ARG A 273 26.55 22.92 36.12
CA ARG A 273 26.07 23.47 34.83
C ARG A 273 24.55 23.51 34.78
N TYR A 274 23.94 24.14 35.79
CA TYR A 274 22.49 24.32 35.88
C TYR A 274 21.70 23.00 35.78
N GLY A 275 22.21 21.94 36.41
CA GLY A 275 21.55 20.63 36.42
C GLY A 275 21.83 19.73 35.21
N LEU A 276 22.64 20.15 34.23
CA LEU A 276 22.99 19.28 33.08
C LEU A 276 23.60 17.95 33.53
N TYR A 277 24.44 17.95 34.56
CA TYR A 277 25.10 16.72 35.04
C TYR A 277 24.13 15.76 35.72
N THR A 278 23.00 16.26 36.23
CA THR A 278 21.89 15.44 36.73
C THR A 278 21.15 14.74 35.59
N LEU A 279 21.12 15.33 34.39
CA LEU A 279 20.51 14.72 33.19
C LEU A 279 21.44 13.77 32.44
N THR A 280 22.75 14.07 32.43
CA THR A 280 23.75 13.40 31.58
C THR A 280 23.74 11.88 31.66
N PRO A 281 23.55 11.22 32.83
CA PRO A 281 23.45 9.76 32.90
C PRO A 281 22.33 9.14 32.03
N ASN A 282 21.29 9.92 31.75
CA ASN A 282 20.14 9.49 30.95
C ASN A 282 20.22 9.97 29.49
N LEU A 283 21.27 10.70 29.11
CA LEU A 283 21.48 11.16 27.73
C LEU A 283 22.57 10.33 27.06
N VAL A 284 22.56 10.34 25.73
CA VAL A 284 23.62 9.73 24.90
C VAL A 284 24.54 10.83 24.40
N GLU A 285 25.82 10.77 24.79
CA GLU A 285 26.81 11.75 24.34
C GLU A 285 26.93 11.75 22.81
N GLY A 286 27.04 12.96 22.25
CA GLY A 286 27.21 13.19 20.82
C GLY A 286 25.90 13.30 20.03
N THR A 287 24.75 12.93 20.58
CA THR A 287 23.47 13.10 19.89
C THR A 287 23.04 14.56 19.80
N ALA A 288 22.16 14.88 18.84
CA ALA A 288 21.61 16.22 18.68
C ALA A 288 20.93 16.73 19.96
N LEU A 289 20.24 15.86 20.70
CA LEU A 289 19.61 16.21 21.97
C LEU A 289 20.65 16.57 23.04
N TYR A 290 21.69 15.76 23.20
CA TYR A 290 22.77 16.04 24.15
C TYR A 290 23.46 17.36 23.82
N LYS A 291 23.81 17.59 22.55
CA LYS A 291 24.43 18.84 22.09
C LYS A 291 23.55 20.05 22.37
N ARG A 292 22.23 19.94 22.20
CA ARG A 292 21.27 20.99 22.53
C ARG A 292 21.25 21.27 24.04
N ALA A 293 21.16 20.23 24.87
CA ALA A 293 21.19 20.36 26.32
C ALA A 293 22.50 21.03 26.80
N TYR A 294 23.64 20.57 26.28
CA TYR A 294 24.95 21.13 26.60
C TYR A 294 25.06 22.59 26.18
N SER A 295 24.63 22.92 24.96
CA SER A 295 24.64 24.31 24.46
C SER A 295 23.77 25.21 25.34
N TRP A 296 22.58 24.75 25.72
CA TRP A 296 21.68 25.52 26.56
C TRP A 296 22.28 25.77 27.96
N ALA A 297 22.86 24.74 28.57
CA ALA A 297 23.47 24.83 29.91
C ALA A 297 24.79 25.62 29.98
N THR A 298 25.46 25.86 28.84
CA THR A 298 26.80 26.49 28.80
C THR A 298 26.82 27.84 28.09
N ASN A 299 25.75 28.18 27.36
CA ASN A 299 25.62 29.47 26.68
C ASN A 299 24.87 30.50 27.55
N VAL A 300 24.87 31.75 27.12
CA VAL A 300 24.18 32.86 27.81
C VAL A 300 22.66 32.65 27.89
N ASP A 301 22.08 31.81 27.05
CA ASP A 301 20.64 31.56 26.96
C ASP A 301 20.01 31.15 28.31
N ILE A 302 20.73 30.38 29.13
CA ILE A 302 20.25 29.96 30.46
C ILE A 302 20.10 31.13 31.44
N THR A 303 20.74 32.26 31.16
CA THR A 303 20.62 33.48 31.99
C THR A 303 19.38 34.30 31.67
N PHE A 304 18.67 33.97 30.59
CA PHE A 304 17.41 34.62 30.20
C PHE A 304 16.16 33.89 30.72
N THR A 305 16.32 32.85 31.55
CA THR A 305 15.19 32.20 32.22
C THR A 305 14.48 33.21 33.13
N SER A 306 13.16 33.32 32.99
CA SER A 306 12.34 34.18 33.85
C SER A 306 12.56 33.84 35.32
N MET A 307 12.82 34.83 36.17
CA MET A 307 12.87 34.61 37.61
C MET A 307 11.48 34.20 38.12
N HIS A 308 11.43 33.11 38.88
CA HIS A 308 10.20 32.54 39.41
C HIS A 308 10.48 31.69 40.65
N THR A 309 9.42 31.24 41.30
CA THR A 309 9.45 30.22 42.34
C THR A 309 8.52 29.09 41.96
N LEU A 310 8.97 27.84 42.13
CA LEU A 310 8.11 26.67 41.91
C LEU A 310 6.97 26.66 42.92
N ASP A 311 5.77 26.36 42.45
CA ASP A 311 4.62 26.16 43.33
C ASP A 311 4.81 24.85 44.14
N LYS A 312 4.13 24.76 45.30
CA LYS A 312 4.18 23.57 46.18
C LYS A 312 3.86 22.28 45.43
N ASP A 313 2.85 22.32 44.57
CA ASP A 313 2.50 21.23 43.65
C ASP A 313 3.14 21.52 42.30
N THR A 314 4.47 21.37 42.24
CA THR A 314 5.29 21.76 41.09
C THR A 314 4.83 21.10 39.79
N PHE A 315 4.37 19.85 39.84
CA PHE A 315 3.90 19.10 38.68
C PHE A 315 2.46 18.64 38.84
N THR A 316 1.57 19.12 37.97
CA THR A 316 0.16 18.70 37.89
C THR A 316 -0.16 18.06 36.55
N ASN A 317 -1.34 17.44 36.47
CA ASN A 317 -1.89 16.85 35.25
C ASN A 317 -0.96 15.84 34.54
N VAL A 318 -0.07 15.19 35.29
CA VAL A 318 0.93 14.27 34.76
C VAL A 318 0.25 13.07 34.09
N LYS A 319 0.56 12.84 32.82
CA LYS A 319 0.10 11.68 32.04
C LYS A 319 1.28 11.05 31.34
N MET A 320 1.26 9.72 31.29
CA MET A 320 2.24 8.91 30.57
C MET A 320 1.49 7.78 29.89
N ASN A 321 1.42 7.83 28.57
CA ASN A 321 0.63 6.92 27.74
C ASN A 321 1.23 6.80 26.33
N GLY A 322 0.53 6.19 25.38
CA GLY A 322 0.99 6.11 24.00
C GLY A 322 2.31 5.35 23.82
N PHE A 323 2.56 4.32 24.64
CA PHE A 323 3.79 3.54 24.55
C PHE A 323 3.87 2.83 23.20
N THR A 324 5.03 2.91 22.55
CA THR A 324 5.38 2.10 21.38
C THR A 324 6.67 1.36 21.66
N VAL A 325 6.62 0.03 21.68
CA VAL A 325 7.78 -0.85 21.90
C VAL A 325 8.28 -1.37 20.55
N TYR A 326 9.50 -0.95 20.19
CA TYR A 326 10.14 -1.31 18.91
C TYR A 326 10.80 -2.69 19.02
N ASN A 327 11.50 -2.92 20.13
CA ASN A 327 11.99 -4.21 20.61
C ASN A 327 12.27 -4.10 22.12
N GLU A 328 12.90 -5.11 22.72
CA GLU A 328 13.27 -5.08 24.14
C GLU A 328 14.22 -3.93 24.51
N ASN A 329 15.01 -3.43 23.55
CA ASN A 329 16.01 -2.39 23.77
C ASN A 329 15.55 -0.98 23.40
N ALA A 330 14.36 -0.80 22.84
CA ALA A 330 13.89 0.53 22.46
C ALA A 330 12.37 0.70 22.53
N PHE A 331 11.98 1.84 23.08
CA PHE A 331 10.58 2.23 23.18
C PHE A 331 10.42 3.75 23.14
N SER A 332 9.24 4.20 22.76
CA SER A 332 8.82 5.58 22.93
C SER A 332 7.61 5.69 23.84
N VAL A 333 7.45 6.84 24.47
CA VAL A 333 6.31 7.15 25.35
C VAL A 333 5.93 8.61 25.22
N ASP A 334 4.64 8.88 25.29
CA ASP A 334 4.11 10.24 25.33
C ASP A 334 3.99 10.70 26.77
N ILE A 335 4.61 11.83 27.09
CA ILE A 335 4.59 12.40 28.42
C ILE A 335 3.99 13.80 28.35
N TYR A 336 2.93 13.98 29.13
CA TYR A 336 2.33 15.29 29.38
C TYR A 336 2.54 15.65 30.85
N LEU A 337 3.01 16.86 31.13
CA LEU A 337 3.03 17.43 32.47
C LEU A 337 2.86 18.94 32.42
N GLU A 338 2.30 19.49 33.49
CA GLU A 338 2.20 20.93 33.73
C GLU A 338 3.10 21.30 34.88
N LYS A 339 4.10 22.15 34.63
CA LYS A 339 4.98 22.71 35.63
C LYS A 339 4.42 24.04 36.11
N ASN A 340 4.04 24.11 37.38
CA ASN A 340 3.45 25.29 38.00
C ASN A 340 4.51 26.15 38.67
N MET A 341 4.50 27.44 38.34
CA MET A 341 5.42 28.42 38.91
C MET A 341 4.74 29.77 39.12
N THR A 342 5.28 30.55 40.05
CA THR A 342 4.87 31.92 40.31
C THR A 342 6.01 32.86 39.93
N LEU A 343 5.77 33.78 39.00
CA LEU A 343 6.74 34.79 38.57
C LEU A 343 6.99 35.83 39.67
N VAL A 344 8.08 36.60 39.57
CA VAL A 344 8.42 37.66 40.54
C VAL A 344 7.30 38.72 40.72
N ASN A 345 6.48 38.94 39.69
CA ASN A 345 5.33 39.86 39.76
C ASN A 345 4.09 39.26 40.46
N GLY A 346 4.17 38.03 40.96
CA GLY A 346 3.07 37.29 41.61
C GLY A 346 2.12 36.60 40.62
N GLU A 347 2.36 36.68 39.32
CA GLU A 347 1.55 36.00 38.31
C GLU A 347 1.84 34.49 38.32
N LYS A 348 0.77 33.68 38.33
CA LYS A 348 0.88 32.23 38.16
C LYS A 348 1.10 31.88 36.69
N ARG A 349 2.05 30.99 36.43
CA ARG A 349 2.36 30.46 35.11
C ARG A 349 2.39 28.94 35.14
N VAL A 350 1.90 28.37 34.05
CA VAL A 350 1.94 26.94 33.78
C VAL A 350 2.77 26.75 32.52
N ASP A 351 3.84 25.97 32.65
CA ASP A 351 4.70 25.56 31.54
C ASP A 351 4.37 24.11 31.20
N THR A 352 3.94 23.87 29.97
CA THR A 352 3.42 22.58 29.53
C THR A 352 4.48 21.84 28.73
N LEU A 353 4.76 20.61 29.13
CA LEU A 353 5.56 19.67 28.35
C LEU A 353 4.61 18.62 27.81
N ASN A 354 4.59 18.46 26.48
CA ASN A 354 3.73 17.49 25.78
C ASN A 354 4.51 16.91 24.59
N ASP A 355 5.39 15.96 24.91
CA ASP A 355 6.39 15.46 23.98
C ASP A 355 6.38 13.93 23.95
N THR A 356 6.74 13.36 22.80
CA THR A 356 7.11 11.94 22.68
C THR A 356 8.60 11.78 22.95
N PHE A 357 8.95 10.93 23.91
CA PHE A 357 10.32 10.61 24.30
C PHE A 357 10.73 9.27 23.68
N TYR A 358 11.93 9.21 23.10
CA TYR A 358 12.46 8.00 22.44
C TYR A 358 13.66 7.48 23.21
N TYR A 359 13.54 6.29 23.80
CA TYR A 359 14.54 5.70 24.66
C TYR A 359 15.17 4.46 24.02
N ALA A 360 16.47 4.29 24.20
CA ALA A 360 17.18 3.07 23.83
C ALA A 360 18.09 2.57 24.96
N TYR A 361 18.22 1.26 25.10
CA TYR A 361 19.02 0.59 26.13
C TYR A 361 20.49 0.56 25.70
N ILE A 362 21.30 1.43 26.32
CA ILE A 362 22.72 1.67 25.98
C ILE A 362 23.54 1.63 27.27
N ASP A 363 24.60 0.81 27.27
CA ASP A 363 25.53 0.67 28.39
C ASP A 363 24.83 0.31 29.71
N GLY A 364 23.85 -0.58 29.65
CA GLY A 364 23.15 -1.11 30.84
C GLY A 364 21.98 -0.27 31.35
N ALA A 365 21.61 0.82 30.68
CA ALA A 365 20.47 1.67 31.06
C ALA A 365 19.70 2.19 29.85
N TYR A 366 18.41 2.47 30.02
CA TYR A 366 17.67 3.24 29.01
C TYR A 366 18.14 4.70 29.04
N ARG A 367 18.49 5.20 27.87
CA ARG A 367 18.91 6.59 27.65
C ARG A 367 17.98 7.23 26.63
N LEU A 368 17.70 8.50 26.84
CA LEU A 368 16.93 9.31 25.92
C LEU A 368 17.77 9.67 24.70
N ILE A 369 17.25 9.32 23.53
CA ILE A 369 17.87 9.56 22.23
C ILE A 369 17.45 10.91 21.70
N THR A 370 16.13 11.13 21.65
CA THR A 370 15.53 12.35 21.13
C THR A 370 14.13 12.54 21.71
N MET A 371 13.57 13.74 21.52
CA MET A 371 12.19 14.07 21.86
C MET A 371 11.54 14.81 20.70
N LYS A 372 10.24 14.60 20.53
CA LYS A 372 9.42 15.33 19.55
C LYS A 372 8.24 15.98 20.25
N SER A 373 8.17 17.30 20.14
CA SER A 373 6.99 18.02 20.61
C SER A 373 5.77 17.63 19.81
N LYS A 374 4.66 17.41 20.50
CA LYS A 374 3.38 17.08 19.87
C LYS A 374 2.62 18.31 19.38
N GLY A 375 3.14 19.50 19.63
CA GLY A 375 2.41 20.75 19.44
C GLY A 375 1.25 20.87 20.44
N ASP A 376 0.86 22.11 20.72
CA ASP A 376 -0.43 22.38 21.35
C ASP A 376 -1.51 22.12 20.28
N ASN A 377 -2.30 21.06 20.44
CA ASN A 377 -3.46 20.81 19.59
C ASN A 377 -4.51 21.91 19.75
#